data_AF-A0A1L8R765-F1
#
_entry.id   AF-A0A1L8R765-F1
#
_cell.length_a   1.000
_cell.length_b   1.000
_cell.length_c   1.000
_cell.angle_alpha   90.00
_cell.angle_beta   90.00
_cell.angle_gamma   90.00
#
_symmetry.space_group_name_H-M   'P 1'
#
loop_
_entity.id
_entity.type
_entity.pdbx_description
1 polymer ?
#
loop_
_entity_poly.entity_id
_entity_poly.type
_entity_poly.pdbx_seq_one_letter_code
_entity_poly.pdbx_strand_id
1 'polypeptide(L)'
;MVSLKVTATQLEKESLHFLQQLLVAANLKEKIGIEQDAKFVAIKEQLLHPETADWASITQFLIGRGKGLTPSGDDILVAYTFILGLSHIDYIKALVAELIKQKGNTTDISWAYIESCVAGYVNSLIYQFYMDLKENKTEKFENDIQQIMKVGHTSGKDMCYGIYLGIKALLTLNFEKE
;
A
#
# COMPACT_ATOMS: atom_id res chain seq x y z
N MET A 1 -16.34 -2.95 20.75
CA MET A 1 -15.91 -3.18 19.36
C MET A 1 -14.58 -2.46 19.20
N VAL A 2 -13.51 -3.16 18.81
CA VAL A 2 -12.19 -2.51 18.60
C VAL A 2 -12.29 -1.67 17.34
N SER A 3 -11.96 -0.39 17.42
CA SER A 3 -11.89 0.49 16.25
C SER A 3 -10.67 0.10 15.41
N LEU A 4 -10.87 -0.28 14.15
CA LEU A 4 -9.77 -0.57 13.20
C LEU A 4 -9.27 0.70 12.49
N LYS A 5 -9.38 1.85 13.18
CA LYS A 5 -8.98 3.15 12.64
C LYS A 5 -7.50 3.38 12.86
N VAL A 6 -6.79 3.69 11.78
CA VAL A 6 -5.37 4.07 11.82
C VAL A 6 -5.23 5.59 11.81
N THR A 7 -4.13 6.08 12.33
CA THR A 7 -3.79 7.49 12.36
C THR A 7 -2.34 7.66 11.95
N ALA A 8 -1.99 8.84 11.45
CA ALA A 8 -0.60 9.20 11.25
C ALA A 8 0.21 8.93 12.53
N THR A 9 1.42 8.41 12.35
CA THR A 9 2.29 7.98 13.45
C THR A 9 3.75 8.21 13.09
N GLN A 10 4.61 8.19 14.09
CA GLN A 10 6.04 8.30 13.85
C GLN A 10 6.54 6.98 13.29
N LEU A 11 7.21 7.04 12.13
CA LEU A 11 7.82 5.88 11.49
C LEU A 11 9.33 5.99 11.63
N GLU A 12 9.95 4.99 12.26
CA GLU A 12 11.39 4.94 12.43
C GLU A 12 12.07 4.48 11.13
N LYS A 13 13.13 5.19 10.72
CA LYS A 13 13.88 4.93 9.48
C LYS A 13 14.46 3.51 9.45
N GLU A 14 15.00 3.04 10.58
CA GLU A 14 15.56 1.70 10.74
C GLU A 14 14.49 0.61 10.52
N SER A 15 13.30 0.82 11.09
CA SER A 15 12.15 -0.08 10.97
C SER A 15 11.62 -0.14 9.54
N LEU A 16 11.58 1.00 8.83
CA LEU A 16 11.24 1.06 7.42
C LEU A 16 12.27 0.31 6.54
N HIS A 17 13.56 0.45 6.82
CA HIS A 17 14.59 -0.31 6.12
C HIS A 17 14.51 -1.81 6.40
N PHE A 18 14.25 -2.22 7.64
CA PHE A 18 14.08 -3.63 7.98
C PHE A 18 12.88 -4.24 7.26
N LEU A 19 11.73 -3.55 7.25
CA LEU A 19 10.56 -3.97 6.49
C LEU A 19 10.83 -4.04 4.98
N GLN A 20 11.55 -3.06 4.43
CA GLN A 20 11.97 -3.08 3.04
C GLN A 20 12.80 -4.35 2.72
N GLN A 21 13.74 -4.73 3.59
CA GLN A 21 14.54 -5.94 3.42
C GLN A 21 13.68 -7.21 3.46
N LEU A 22 12.76 -7.33 4.42
CA LEU A 22 11.82 -8.45 4.52
C LEU A 22 10.97 -8.60 3.24
N LEU A 23 10.44 -7.50 2.73
CA LEU A 23 9.59 -7.48 1.54
C LEU A 23 10.36 -7.77 0.25
N VAL A 24 11.63 -7.34 0.17
CA VAL A 24 12.52 -7.71 -0.94
C VAL A 24 12.82 -9.21 -0.90
N ALA A 25 13.16 -9.77 0.27
CA ALA A 25 13.42 -11.19 0.44
C ALA A 25 12.20 -12.08 0.09
N ALA A 26 10.99 -11.54 0.21
CA ALA A 26 9.76 -12.23 -0.15
C ALA A 26 9.57 -12.41 -1.67
N ASN A 27 10.38 -11.79 -2.53
CA ASN A 27 10.33 -11.91 -4.00
C ASN A 27 8.93 -11.64 -4.58
N LEU A 28 8.29 -10.55 -4.13
CA LEU A 28 6.88 -10.25 -4.44
C LEU A 28 6.59 -9.98 -5.92
N LYS A 29 7.56 -9.45 -6.67
CA LYS A 29 7.37 -9.07 -8.10
C LYS A 29 6.88 -10.22 -8.98
N GLU A 30 7.29 -11.45 -8.66
CA GLU A 30 6.93 -12.67 -9.40
C GLU A 30 5.60 -13.29 -8.90
N LYS A 31 5.02 -12.72 -7.84
CA LYS A 31 3.89 -13.30 -7.11
C LYS A 31 2.64 -12.42 -7.09
N ILE A 32 2.73 -11.19 -7.60
CA ILE A 32 1.59 -10.28 -7.76
C ILE A 32 0.75 -10.64 -8.98
N GLY A 33 -0.53 -10.31 -8.96
CA GLY A 33 -1.49 -10.66 -10.01
C GLY A 33 -1.56 -9.68 -11.20
N ILE A 34 -0.60 -8.76 -11.30
CA ILE A 34 -0.50 -7.76 -12.37
C ILE A 34 0.72 -8.03 -13.27
N GLU A 35 0.52 -7.89 -14.58
CA GLU A 35 1.61 -8.05 -15.55
C GLU A 35 2.63 -6.92 -15.44
N GLN A 36 3.92 -7.29 -15.47
CA GLN A 36 5.05 -6.36 -15.35
C GLN A 36 5.39 -5.73 -16.71
N ASP A 37 4.39 -5.21 -17.41
CA ASP A 37 4.57 -4.57 -18.71
C ASP A 37 5.20 -3.17 -18.59
N ALA A 38 5.54 -2.56 -19.73
CA ALA A 38 6.16 -1.23 -19.76
C ALA A 38 5.30 -0.15 -19.08
N LYS A 39 3.96 -0.28 -19.12
CA LYS A 39 3.05 0.67 -18.48
C LYS A 39 3.09 0.51 -16.97
N PHE A 40 3.03 -0.72 -16.46
CA PHE A 40 3.15 -0.97 -15.03
C PHE A 40 4.51 -0.53 -14.50
N VAL A 41 5.60 -0.75 -15.25
CA VAL A 41 6.92 -0.21 -14.89
C VAL A 41 6.88 1.31 -14.74
N ALA A 42 6.27 2.03 -15.68
CA ALA A 42 6.13 3.48 -15.60
C ALA A 42 5.25 3.93 -14.40
N ILE A 43 4.14 3.24 -14.13
CA ILE A 43 3.30 3.51 -12.95
C ILE A 43 4.07 3.26 -11.66
N LYS A 44 4.84 2.18 -11.60
CA LYS A 44 5.68 1.83 -10.45
C LYS A 44 6.74 2.90 -10.19
N GLU A 45 7.38 3.44 -11.23
CA GLU A 45 8.31 4.56 -11.04
C GLU A 45 7.62 5.80 -10.46
N GLN A 46 6.41 6.15 -10.91
CA GLN A 46 5.65 7.25 -10.31
C GLN A 46 5.28 6.99 -8.85
N LEU A 47 4.92 5.76 -8.49
CA LEU A 47 4.64 5.39 -7.08
C LEU A 47 5.88 5.50 -6.18
N LEU A 48 7.09 5.42 -6.73
CA LEU A 48 8.34 5.62 -5.99
C LEU A 48 8.69 7.11 -5.81
N HIS A 49 8.07 7.98 -6.58
CA HIS A 49 8.30 9.43 -6.68
C HIS A 49 6.99 10.22 -6.53
N PRO A 50 6.29 10.10 -5.39
CA PRO A 50 4.97 10.69 -5.17
C PRO A 50 4.93 12.22 -5.33
N GLU A 51 6.07 12.90 -5.22
CA GLU A 51 6.23 14.34 -5.40
C GLU A 51 6.01 14.82 -6.85
N THR A 52 6.20 13.94 -7.82
CA THR A 52 5.99 14.21 -9.25
C THR A 52 4.94 13.30 -9.90
N ALA A 53 4.27 12.47 -9.10
CA ALA A 53 3.33 11.48 -9.57
C ALA A 53 2.06 12.10 -10.20
N ASP A 54 1.65 11.55 -11.36
CA ASP A 54 0.34 11.78 -11.93
C ASP A 54 -0.66 10.78 -11.33
N TRP A 55 -1.30 11.17 -10.23
CA TRP A 55 -2.27 10.34 -9.53
C TRP A 55 -3.48 9.95 -10.38
N ALA A 56 -3.87 10.75 -11.37
CA ALA A 56 -4.96 10.41 -12.27
C ALA A 56 -4.54 9.25 -13.19
N SER A 57 -3.33 9.33 -13.76
CA SER A 57 -2.75 8.25 -14.57
C SER A 57 -2.60 6.95 -13.77
N ILE A 58 -2.07 7.03 -12.56
CA ILE A 58 -1.87 5.88 -11.67
C ILE A 58 -3.19 5.20 -11.34
N THR A 59 -4.18 5.96 -10.87
CA THR A 59 -5.47 5.40 -10.46
C THR A 59 -6.26 4.85 -11.65
N GLN A 60 -6.24 5.51 -12.81
CA GLN A 60 -6.86 5.02 -14.03
C GLN A 60 -6.23 3.71 -14.54
N PHE A 61 -4.92 3.51 -14.32
CA PHE A 61 -4.25 2.28 -14.74
C PHE A 61 -4.53 1.11 -13.80
N LEU A 62 -4.43 1.34 -12.49
CA LEU A 62 -4.45 0.30 -11.47
C LEU A 62 -5.85 -0.11 -11.03
N ILE A 63 -6.79 0.83 -10.90
CA ILE A 63 -8.12 0.51 -10.37
C ILE A 63 -8.84 -0.50 -11.27
N GLY A 64 -9.35 -1.57 -10.65
CA GLY A 64 -10.02 -2.68 -11.34
C GLY A 64 -9.09 -3.60 -12.14
N ARG A 65 -7.76 -3.34 -12.15
CA ARG A 65 -6.80 -4.14 -12.92
C ARG A 65 -6.35 -5.37 -12.14
N GLY A 66 -6.69 -6.55 -12.66
CA GLY A 66 -6.39 -7.85 -12.04
C GLY A 66 -7.62 -8.75 -12.07
N LYS A 67 -7.46 -10.03 -11.72
CA LYS A 67 -8.57 -10.99 -11.71
C LYS A 67 -9.15 -11.16 -10.30
N GLY A 68 -10.45 -11.36 -10.20
CA GLY A 68 -11.12 -11.73 -8.95
C GLY A 68 -11.91 -10.59 -8.31
N LEU A 69 -12.34 -10.82 -7.06
CA LEU A 69 -13.16 -9.85 -6.30
C LEU A 69 -12.33 -8.69 -5.76
N THR A 70 -11.02 -8.88 -5.57
CA THR A 70 -10.06 -7.83 -5.23
C THR A 70 -8.97 -7.78 -6.29
N PRO A 71 -9.17 -7.03 -7.39
CA PRO A 71 -8.15 -6.85 -8.41
C PRO A 71 -6.81 -6.40 -7.80
N SER A 72 -5.71 -6.96 -8.30
CA SER A 72 -4.36 -6.71 -7.78
C SER A 72 -3.98 -5.24 -7.71
N GLY A 73 -4.38 -4.43 -8.69
CA GLY A 73 -4.12 -3.00 -8.68
C GLY A 73 -4.83 -2.26 -7.54
N ASP A 74 -6.01 -2.73 -7.12
CA ASP A 74 -6.72 -2.17 -5.97
C ASP A 74 -6.02 -2.53 -4.66
N ASP A 75 -5.64 -3.80 -4.48
CA ASP A 75 -4.93 -4.28 -3.29
C ASP A 75 -3.59 -3.54 -3.12
N ILE A 76 -2.86 -3.30 -4.22
CA ILE A 76 -1.65 -2.49 -4.24
C ILE A 76 -1.95 -1.05 -3.80
N LEU A 77 -2.97 -0.40 -4.37
CA LEU A 77 -3.29 1.00 -4.08
C LEU A 77 -3.81 1.21 -2.66
N VAL A 78 -4.63 0.29 -2.14
CA VAL A 78 -5.12 0.34 -0.75
C VAL A 78 -3.95 0.27 0.22
N ALA A 79 -3.06 -0.71 0.05
CA ALA A 79 -1.90 -0.88 0.92
C ALA A 79 -0.88 0.27 0.80
N TYR A 80 -0.66 0.79 -0.41
CA TYR A 80 0.18 1.95 -0.66
C TYR A 80 -0.37 3.21 0.02
N THR A 81 -1.68 3.47 -0.15
CA THR A 81 -2.38 4.62 0.47
C THR A 81 -2.32 4.54 1.98
N PHE A 82 -2.51 3.34 2.55
CA PHE A 82 -2.35 3.10 3.98
C PHE A 82 -0.96 3.53 4.48
N ILE A 83 0.13 3.05 3.85
CA ILE A 83 1.50 3.40 4.27
C ILE A 83 1.78 4.89 4.15
N LEU A 84 1.42 5.52 3.02
CA LEU A 84 1.58 6.98 2.89
C LEU A 84 0.78 7.72 3.96
N GLY A 85 -0.40 7.22 4.33
CA GLY A 85 -1.29 7.86 5.31
C GLY A 85 -0.82 7.76 6.75
N LEU A 86 0.15 6.88 7.03
CA LEU A 86 0.84 6.86 8.32
C LEU A 86 1.81 8.04 8.46
N SER A 87 2.23 8.65 7.35
CA SER A 87 3.11 9.81 7.34
C SER A 87 2.33 11.12 7.13
N HIS A 88 2.90 12.25 7.56
CA HIS A 88 2.31 13.58 7.36
C HIS A 88 2.58 14.16 5.96
N ILE A 89 2.55 13.32 4.92
CA ILE A 89 2.86 13.74 3.54
C ILE A 89 1.64 14.38 2.88
N ASP A 90 1.84 15.54 2.26
CA ASP A 90 0.77 16.31 1.61
C ASP A 90 0.17 15.62 0.37
N TYR A 91 0.95 14.80 -0.33
CA TYR A 91 0.54 14.14 -1.58
C TYR A 91 -0.60 13.13 -1.40
N ILE A 92 -0.84 12.65 -0.17
CA ILE A 92 -1.93 11.70 0.06
C ILE A 92 -3.30 12.31 -0.25
N LYS A 93 -3.49 13.61 -0.06
CA LYS A 93 -4.75 14.29 -0.37
C LYS A 93 -5.05 14.24 -1.85
N ALA A 94 -4.03 14.41 -2.71
CA ALA A 94 -4.17 14.34 -4.15
C ALA A 94 -4.49 12.91 -4.61
N LEU A 95 -3.78 11.90 -4.08
CA LEU A 95 -4.09 10.49 -4.32
C LEU A 95 -5.52 10.13 -3.91
N VAL A 96 -5.93 10.51 -2.70
CA VAL A 96 -7.30 10.26 -2.20
C VAL A 96 -8.34 10.93 -3.09
N ALA A 97 -8.10 12.17 -3.55
CA ALA A 97 -9.01 12.86 -4.45
C ALA A 97 -9.19 12.12 -5.78
N GLU A 98 -8.13 11.51 -6.32
CA GLU A 98 -8.23 10.69 -7.53
C GLU A 98 -8.87 9.32 -7.29
N LEU A 99 -8.59 8.66 -6.16
CA LEU A 99 -9.21 7.38 -5.79
C LEU A 99 -10.74 7.48 -5.72
N ILE A 100 -11.26 8.55 -5.10
CA ILE A 100 -12.71 8.74 -4.95
C ILE A 100 -13.41 8.87 -6.32
N LYS A 101 -12.73 9.41 -7.33
CA LYS A 101 -13.28 9.54 -8.70
C LYS A 101 -13.41 8.20 -9.42
N GLN A 102 -12.75 7.15 -8.94
CA GLN A 102 -12.78 5.83 -9.59
C GLN A 102 -13.96 4.95 -9.16
N LYS A 103 -14.95 5.52 -8.47
CA LYS A 103 -16.17 4.80 -8.10
C LYS A 103 -16.84 4.18 -9.34
N GLY A 104 -17.09 2.88 -9.28
CA GLY A 104 -17.68 2.11 -10.38
C GLY A 104 -16.68 1.51 -11.37
N ASN A 105 -15.38 1.77 -11.22
CA ASN A 105 -14.32 1.19 -12.07
C ASN A 105 -13.67 -0.06 -11.47
N THR A 106 -14.17 -0.54 -10.33
CA THR A 106 -13.76 -1.81 -9.70
C THR A 106 -14.98 -2.52 -9.10
N THR A 107 -14.78 -3.67 -8.47
CA THR A 107 -15.82 -4.43 -7.77
C THR A 107 -16.33 -3.69 -6.54
N ASP A 108 -17.54 -4.01 -6.10
CA ASP A 108 -18.11 -3.44 -4.87
C ASP A 108 -17.27 -3.78 -3.63
N ILE A 109 -16.60 -4.94 -3.62
CA ILE A 109 -15.74 -5.39 -2.52
C ILE A 109 -14.46 -4.55 -2.46
N SER A 110 -13.76 -4.37 -3.59
CA SER A 110 -12.59 -3.49 -3.64
C SER A 110 -12.94 -2.05 -3.33
N TRP A 111 -14.09 -1.58 -3.84
CA TRP A 111 -14.56 -0.23 -3.55
C TRP A 111 -14.77 0.00 -2.05
N ALA A 112 -15.36 -0.98 -1.34
CA ALA A 112 -15.52 -0.90 0.11
C ALA A 112 -14.18 -0.82 0.85
N TYR A 113 -13.14 -1.53 0.38
CA TYR A 113 -11.79 -1.40 0.94
C TYR A 113 -11.15 -0.03 0.66
N ILE A 114 -11.32 0.51 -0.55
CA ILE A 114 -10.83 1.85 -0.90
C ILE A 114 -11.51 2.91 -0.05
N GLU A 115 -12.84 2.89 0.03
CA GLU A 115 -13.63 3.84 0.83
C GLU A 115 -13.24 3.77 2.32
N SER A 116 -13.07 2.55 2.85
CA SER A 116 -12.59 2.35 4.22
C SER A 116 -11.19 2.93 4.43
N CYS A 117 -10.25 2.64 3.52
CA CYS A 117 -8.87 3.11 3.60
C CYS A 117 -8.80 4.65 3.55
N VAL A 118 -9.56 5.27 2.65
CA VAL A 118 -9.69 6.73 2.56
C VAL A 118 -10.24 7.34 3.86
N ALA A 119 -11.16 6.65 4.52
CA ALA A 119 -11.70 7.05 5.82
C ALA A 119 -10.76 6.72 7.02
N GLY A 120 -9.58 6.16 6.75
CA GLY A 120 -8.57 5.79 7.76
C GLY A 120 -8.85 4.45 8.44
N TYR A 121 -9.62 3.55 7.82
CA TYR A 121 -9.89 2.21 8.33
C TYR A 121 -9.22 1.15 7.47
N VAL A 122 -8.75 0.10 8.13
CA VAL A 122 -8.10 -1.05 7.46
C VAL A 122 -8.69 -2.36 7.98
N ASN A 123 -8.41 -3.47 7.31
CA ASN A 123 -8.79 -4.79 7.83
C ASN A 123 -7.94 -5.17 9.06
N SER A 124 -8.36 -6.18 9.81
CA SER A 124 -7.71 -6.56 11.08
C SER A 124 -6.25 -6.99 10.95
N LEU A 125 -5.83 -7.58 9.83
CA LEU A 125 -4.44 -7.98 9.61
C LEU A 125 -3.54 -6.76 9.40
N ILE A 126 -3.98 -5.82 8.57
CA ILE A 126 -3.27 -4.55 8.37
C ILE A 126 -3.30 -3.70 9.65
N TYR A 127 -4.39 -3.76 10.43
CA TYR A 127 -4.46 -3.08 11.71
C TYR A 127 -3.47 -3.65 12.72
N GLN A 128 -3.33 -4.97 12.81
CA GLN A 128 -2.33 -5.60 13.67
C GLN A 128 -0.91 -5.19 13.25
N PHE A 129 -0.60 -5.26 11.96
CA PHE A 129 0.67 -4.78 11.41
C PHE A 129 0.92 -3.30 11.74
N TYR A 130 -0.12 -2.44 11.62
CA TYR A 130 -0.04 -1.04 12.01
C TYR A 130 0.31 -0.87 13.50
N MET A 131 -0.30 -1.65 14.39
CA MET A 131 -0.03 -1.58 15.83
C MET A 131 1.41 -1.96 16.14
N ASP A 132 1.91 -3.06 15.57
CA ASP A 132 3.29 -3.51 15.78
C ASP A 132 4.30 -2.54 15.14
N LEU A 133 3.98 -1.94 13.99
CA LEU A 133 4.77 -0.86 13.37
C LEU A 133 4.82 0.38 14.25
N LYS A 134 3.67 0.83 14.78
CA LYS A 134 3.55 2.00 15.65
C LYS A 134 4.29 1.83 16.98
N GLU A 135 4.29 0.61 17.53
CA GLU A 135 5.00 0.27 18.76
C GLU A 135 6.46 -0.14 18.52
N ASN A 136 6.92 -0.08 17.26
CA ASN A 136 8.25 -0.46 16.82
C ASN A 136 8.69 -1.89 17.22
N LYS A 137 7.74 -2.83 17.19
CA LYS A 137 7.96 -4.25 17.50
C LYS A 137 8.55 -4.99 16.31
N THR A 138 9.80 -4.65 15.98
CA THR A 138 10.50 -5.20 14.81
C THR A 138 10.52 -6.73 14.80
N GLU A 139 10.55 -7.39 15.95
CA GLU A 139 10.49 -8.85 16.07
C GLU A 139 9.17 -9.48 15.58
N LYS A 140 8.11 -8.68 15.37
CA LYS A 140 6.80 -9.12 14.86
C LYS A 140 6.65 -8.98 13.35
N PHE A 141 7.43 -8.09 12.73
CA PHE A 141 7.24 -7.69 11.34
C PHE A 141 7.27 -8.85 10.36
N GLU A 142 8.19 -9.81 10.54
CA GLU A 142 8.24 -10.97 9.66
C GLU A 142 6.94 -11.80 9.74
N ASN A 143 6.45 -12.06 10.96
CA ASN A 143 5.19 -12.75 11.15
C ASN A 143 4.03 -11.97 10.53
N ASP A 144 3.96 -10.66 10.72
CA ASP A 144 2.88 -9.83 10.18
C ASP A 144 2.82 -9.90 8.65
N ILE A 145 3.97 -9.71 7.99
CA ILE A 145 4.08 -9.84 6.53
C ILE A 145 3.70 -11.26 6.09
N GLN A 146 4.13 -12.30 6.81
CA GLN A 146 3.73 -13.68 6.51
C GLN A 146 2.23 -13.92 6.66
N GLN A 147 1.56 -13.32 7.65
CA GLN A 147 0.10 -13.44 7.79
C GLN A 147 -0.64 -12.70 6.68
N ILE A 148 -0.20 -11.49 6.32
CA ILE A 148 -0.80 -10.73 5.21
C ILE A 148 -0.66 -11.51 3.90
N MET A 149 0.50 -12.10 3.60
CA MET A 149 0.72 -12.88 2.38
C MET A 149 -0.18 -14.12 2.21
N LYS A 150 -0.77 -14.63 3.31
CA LYS A 150 -1.71 -15.77 3.29
C LYS A 150 -3.13 -15.38 2.85
N VAL A 151 -3.43 -14.09 2.73
CA VAL A 151 -4.75 -13.62 2.33
C VAL A 151 -4.98 -13.87 0.84
N GLY A 152 -6.03 -14.62 0.53
CA GLY A 152 -6.45 -14.88 -0.85
C GLY A 152 -5.38 -15.58 -1.70
N HIS A 153 -5.60 -15.63 -3.02
CA HIS A 153 -4.66 -16.27 -3.94
C HIS A 153 -3.43 -15.37 -4.18
N THR A 154 -3.66 -14.13 -4.63
CA THR A 154 -2.62 -13.11 -4.85
C THR A 154 -2.80 -11.87 -3.98
N SER A 155 -4.03 -11.57 -3.54
CA SER A 155 -4.40 -10.35 -2.81
C SER A 155 -3.44 -9.97 -1.67
N GLY A 156 -3.10 -10.92 -0.78
CA GLY A 156 -2.14 -10.66 0.29
C GLY A 156 -0.74 -10.27 -0.20
N LYS A 157 -0.30 -10.84 -1.32
CA LYS A 157 0.99 -10.54 -1.96
C LYS A 157 0.93 -9.20 -2.69
N ASP A 158 -0.21 -8.88 -3.30
CA ASP A 158 -0.51 -7.59 -3.91
C ASP A 158 -0.49 -6.47 -2.84
N MET A 159 -1.11 -6.69 -1.68
CA MET A 159 -1.04 -5.79 -0.53
C MET A 159 0.41 -5.62 -0.02
N CYS A 160 1.16 -6.71 0.18
CA CYS A 160 2.57 -6.62 0.58
C CYS A 160 3.40 -5.84 -0.45
N TYR A 161 3.10 -5.94 -1.74
CA TYR A 161 3.77 -5.17 -2.77
C TYR A 161 3.41 -3.68 -2.68
N GLY A 162 2.15 -3.35 -2.42
CA GLY A 162 1.73 -1.97 -2.12
C GLY A 162 2.42 -1.40 -0.88
N ILE A 163 2.55 -2.18 0.20
CA ILE A 163 3.32 -1.80 1.39
C ILE A 163 4.78 -1.50 1.01
N TYR A 164 5.42 -2.40 0.25
CA TYR A 164 6.79 -2.22 -0.22
C TYR A 164 6.98 -0.93 -1.02
N LEU A 165 6.08 -0.63 -1.97
CA LEU A 165 6.15 0.60 -2.75
C LEU A 165 5.96 1.84 -1.87
N GLY A 166 5.03 1.80 -0.92
CA GLY A 166 4.80 2.90 0.02
C GLY A 166 6.02 3.16 0.89
N ILE A 167 6.62 2.11 1.47
CA ILE A 167 7.84 2.21 2.29
C ILE A 167 8.99 2.79 1.46
N LYS A 168 9.16 2.32 0.22
CA LYS A 168 10.18 2.85 -0.68
C LYS A 168 9.96 4.34 -0.96
N ALA A 169 8.74 4.77 -1.23
CA ALA A 169 8.40 6.17 -1.46
C ALA A 169 8.72 7.03 -0.23
N LEU A 170 8.34 6.58 0.97
CA LEU A 170 8.67 7.27 2.23
C LEU A 170 10.18 7.42 2.44
N LEU A 171 10.93 6.34 2.17
CA LEU A 171 12.37 6.36 2.27
C LEU A 171 12.95 7.38 1.28
N THR A 172 12.59 7.33 -0.01
CA THR A 172 13.04 8.29 -1.04
C THR A 172 12.82 9.75 -0.60
N LEU A 173 11.62 10.09 -0.12
CA LEU A 173 11.28 11.44 0.31
C LEU A 173 12.06 11.93 1.54
N ASN A 174 12.36 11.02 2.47
CA ASN A 174 13.11 11.38 3.69
C ASN A 174 14.61 11.54 3.43
N PHE A 175 15.16 10.95 2.36
CA PHE A 175 16.55 11.13 1.95
C PHE A 175 16.82 12.45 1.22
N GLU A 176 15.79 13.18 0.79
CA GLU A 176 15.97 14.52 0.19
C GLU A 176 16.02 15.65 1.23
N LYS A 177 15.74 15.34 2.51
CA LYS A 177 15.71 16.33 3.61
C LYS A 177 16.89 16.23 4.60
N GLU A 178 17.82 15.31 4.38
CA GLU A 178 19.12 15.22 5.08
C GLU A 178 20.23 15.78 4.20
#